data_AF-A0A960AQP3-F1
#
_entry.id   AF-A0A960AQP3-F1
#
_cell.length_a   1.000
_cell.length_b   1.000
_cell.length_c   1.000
_cell.angle_alpha   90.00
_cell.angle_beta   90.00
_cell.angle_gamma   90.00
#
_symmetry.space_group_name_H-M   'P 1'
#
loop_
_entity.id
_entity.type
_entity.pdbx_description
1 polymer ?
#
loop_
_entity_poly.entity_id
_entity_poly.type
_entity_poly.pdbx_seq_one_letter_code
_entity_poly.pdbx_strand_id
1 'polypeptide(L)'
;MSDVREVIIIGSGPAGYTAAVYAARAQLEPVLLEGAVTAGGALMNTTEVENYPGFAEGIQGPELMMAMRSQAERFGAEIVTQDAVDVQLSGDIKTVTDDAGTVWKARAVILATGSGYRELNVPNEKRLSGHGVSWCATCDGFFFKGQHIAVVGGGDSA
;
A
#
# COMPACT_ATOMS: atom_id res chain seq x y z
N MET A 1 9.61 -20.80 -21.54
CA MET A 1 8.52 -19.81 -21.34
C MET A 1 8.98 -18.47 -21.89
N SER A 2 8.08 -17.54 -22.21
CA SER A 2 8.44 -16.16 -22.53
C SER A 2 8.72 -15.36 -21.26
N ASP A 3 9.72 -14.48 -21.27
CA ASP A 3 10.07 -13.57 -20.15
C ASP A 3 9.03 -12.44 -19.93
N VAL A 4 7.78 -12.66 -20.31
CA VAL A 4 6.67 -11.71 -20.24
C VAL A 4 5.62 -12.31 -19.32
N ARG A 5 5.37 -11.64 -18.18
CA ARG A 5 4.32 -11.98 -17.22
C ARG A 5 2.95 -11.55 -17.76
N GLU A 6 1.88 -12.17 -17.29
CA GLU A 6 0.53 -11.70 -17.64
C GLU A 6 0.22 -10.38 -16.90
N VAL A 7 0.56 -10.26 -15.61
CA VAL A 7 0.41 -9.03 -14.84
C VAL A 7 1.56 -8.78 -13.85
N ILE A 8 1.99 -7.51 -13.76
CA ILE A 8 2.82 -6.99 -12.66
C ILE A 8 1.98 -6.02 -11.82
N ILE A 9 2.14 -6.06 -10.50
CA ILE A 9 1.52 -5.16 -9.54
C ILE A 9 2.63 -4.35 -8.87
N ILE A 10 2.47 -3.04 -8.80
CA ILE A 10 3.44 -2.14 -8.16
C ILE A 10 2.81 -1.55 -6.91
N GLY A 11 3.32 -1.94 -5.74
CA GLY A 11 2.82 -1.50 -4.43
C GLY A 11 2.09 -2.60 -3.66
N SER A 12 2.26 -2.56 -2.34
CA SER A 12 1.88 -3.60 -1.37
C SER A 12 0.88 -3.13 -0.31
N GLY A 13 0.19 -2.00 -0.54
CA GLY A 13 -0.96 -1.64 0.28
C GLY A 13 -2.12 -2.63 0.10
N PRO A 14 -3.24 -2.44 0.82
CA PRO A 14 -4.41 -3.32 0.73
C PRO A 14 -4.94 -3.48 -0.72
N ALA A 15 -4.82 -2.43 -1.56
CA ALA A 15 -5.15 -2.51 -2.98
C ALA A 15 -4.24 -3.48 -3.76
N GLY A 16 -2.94 -3.45 -3.52
CA GLY A 16 -1.94 -4.29 -4.18
C GLY A 16 -2.11 -5.77 -3.82
N TYR A 17 -2.19 -6.10 -2.52
CA TYR A 17 -2.42 -7.47 -2.09
C TYR A 17 -3.80 -8.00 -2.51
N THR A 18 -4.85 -7.16 -2.52
CA THR A 18 -6.16 -7.57 -3.08
C THR A 18 -6.07 -7.88 -4.56
N ALA A 19 -5.40 -7.04 -5.36
CA ALA A 19 -5.17 -7.32 -6.78
C ALA A 19 -4.37 -8.62 -6.99
N ALA A 20 -3.35 -8.88 -6.17
CA ALA A 20 -2.55 -10.09 -6.23
C ALA A 20 -3.39 -11.34 -5.92
N VAL A 21 -4.22 -11.33 -4.87
CA VAL A 21 -5.14 -12.42 -4.54
C VAL A 21 -6.09 -12.72 -5.70
N TYR A 22 -6.69 -11.71 -6.33
CA TYR A 22 -7.62 -11.93 -7.44
C TYR A 22 -6.92 -12.40 -8.72
N ALA A 23 -5.76 -11.84 -9.08
CA ALA A 23 -4.99 -12.26 -10.25
C ALA A 23 -4.43 -13.68 -10.10
N ALA A 24 -3.94 -14.05 -8.91
CA ALA A 24 -3.45 -15.40 -8.63
C ALA A 24 -4.58 -16.43 -8.67
N ARG A 25 -5.75 -16.10 -8.12
CA ARG A 25 -6.97 -16.94 -8.24
C ARG A 25 -7.50 -17.06 -9.67
N ALA A 26 -7.17 -16.12 -10.54
CA ALA A 26 -7.45 -16.18 -11.98
C ALA A 26 -6.34 -16.92 -12.78
N GLN A 27 -5.37 -17.54 -12.11
CA GLN A 27 -4.25 -18.28 -12.72
C GLN A 27 -3.35 -17.41 -13.60
N LEU A 28 -3.20 -16.12 -13.28
CA LEU A 28 -2.36 -15.17 -14.01
C LEU A 28 -0.92 -15.05 -13.48
N GLU A 29 -0.53 -15.88 -12.50
CA GLU A 29 0.81 -15.93 -11.88
C GLU A 29 1.41 -14.52 -11.61
N PRO A 30 0.70 -13.67 -10.83
CA PRO A 30 1.04 -12.26 -10.70
C PRO A 30 2.36 -12.06 -9.96
N VAL A 31 3.19 -11.15 -10.46
CA VAL A 31 4.35 -10.62 -9.73
C VAL A 31 3.95 -9.31 -9.05
N LEU A 32 4.23 -9.17 -7.75
CA LEU A 32 4.02 -7.94 -6.99
C LEU A 32 5.35 -7.40 -6.48
N LEU A 33 5.73 -6.19 -6.92
CA LEU A 33 6.83 -5.42 -6.36
C LEU A 33 6.31 -4.73 -5.08
N GLU A 34 6.75 -5.19 -3.90
CA GLU A 34 6.20 -4.72 -2.63
C GLU A 34 6.86 -3.44 -2.08
N GLY A 35 7.97 -3.00 -2.68
CA GLY A 35 8.80 -1.90 -2.21
C GLY A 35 9.79 -2.37 -1.14
N ALA A 36 11.04 -1.89 -1.18
CA ALA A 36 12.12 -2.40 -0.33
C ALA A 36 11.99 -1.91 1.13
N VAL A 37 11.40 -0.73 1.34
CA VAL A 37 11.30 -0.08 2.67
C VAL A 37 9.85 0.05 3.16
N THR A 38 8.87 0.20 2.26
CA THR A 38 7.49 0.55 2.61
C THR A 38 6.47 -0.58 2.39
N ALA A 39 6.94 -1.84 2.43
CA ALA A 39 6.11 -3.02 2.27
C ALA A 39 4.93 -3.05 3.25
N GLY A 40 3.70 -3.24 2.73
CA GLY A 40 2.44 -3.12 3.48
C GLY A 40 1.79 -1.72 3.40
N GLY A 41 2.51 -0.71 2.91
CA GLY A 41 1.98 0.64 2.73
C GLY A 41 1.57 1.36 4.03
N ALA A 42 0.66 2.33 3.92
CA ALA A 42 0.35 3.26 5.01
C ALA A 42 -0.19 2.60 6.30
N LEU A 43 -0.83 1.42 6.20
CA LEU A 43 -1.36 0.69 7.35
C LEU A 43 -0.25 0.09 8.25
N MET A 44 1.00 0.05 7.79
CA MET A 44 2.13 -0.30 8.66
C MET A 44 2.45 0.78 9.71
N ASN A 45 1.98 2.01 9.50
CA ASN A 45 2.28 3.17 10.35
C ASN A 45 1.14 3.54 11.30
N THR A 46 0.01 2.82 11.26
CA THR A 46 -1.07 2.95 12.24
C THR A 46 -1.02 1.84 13.28
N THR A 47 -1.60 2.08 14.45
CA THR A 47 -1.81 1.05 15.47
C THR A 47 -3.08 0.28 15.17
N GLU A 48 -4.23 0.80 15.56
CA GLU A 48 -5.52 0.11 15.56
C GLU A 48 -6.38 0.49 14.35
N VAL A 49 -7.09 -0.49 13.79
CA VAL A 49 -7.99 -0.35 12.63
C VAL A 49 -9.34 -0.95 12.98
N GLU A 50 -10.29 -0.09 13.38
CA GLU A 50 -11.65 -0.49 13.77
C GLU A 50 -12.65 -0.45 12.60
N ASN A 51 -12.27 0.16 11.47
CA ASN A 51 -13.18 0.43 10.34
C ASN A 51 -13.00 -0.52 9.14
N TYR A 52 -12.16 -1.56 9.27
CA TYR A 52 -12.00 -2.59 8.23
C TYR A 52 -12.98 -3.76 8.47
N PRO A 53 -13.91 -4.06 7.54
CA PRO A 53 -14.96 -5.04 7.78
C PRO A 53 -14.41 -6.46 7.92
N GLY A 54 -14.94 -7.20 8.91
CA GLY A 54 -14.51 -8.55 9.26
C GLY A 54 -13.81 -8.65 10.62
N PHE A 55 -13.39 -7.53 11.20
CA PHE A 55 -12.73 -7.47 12.51
C PHE A 55 -13.59 -6.68 13.50
N ALA A 56 -14.47 -7.38 14.23
CA ALA A 56 -15.46 -6.75 15.11
C ALA A 56 -14.83 -6.01 16.31
N GLU A 57 -13.69 -6.51 16.80
CA GLU A 57 -12.90 -5.92 17.89
C GLU A 57 -11.70 -5.11 17.36
N GLY A 58 -11.72 -4.73 16.07
CA GLY A 58 -10.58 -4.13 15.38
C GLY A 58 -9.43 -5.12 15.09
N ILE A 59 -8.36 -4.60 14.46
CA ILE A 59 -7.11 -5.32 14.18
C ILE A 59 -5.94 -4.33 14.15
N GLN A 60 -4.71 -4.78 14.45
CA GLN A 60 -3.54 -3.94 14.26
C GLN A 60 -3.20 -3.77 12.77
N GLY A 61 -2.86 -2.55 12.35
CA GLY A 61 -2.53 -2.24 10.95
C GLY A 61 -1.46 -3.16 10.32
N PRO A 62 -0.30 -3.38 10.99
CA PRO A 62 0.71 -4.33 10.54
C PRO A 62 0.22 -5.79 10.48
N GLU A 63 -0.65 -6.20 11.41
CA GLU A 63 -1.22 -7.56 11.43
C GLU A 63 -2.13 -7.80 10.23
N LEU A 64 -2.99 -6.81 9.92
CA LEU A 64 -3.84 -6.83 8.73
C LEU A 64 -3.02 -6.93 7.44
N MET A 65 -1.91 -6.17 7.32
CA MET A 65 -1.04 -6.21 6.15
C MET A 65 -0.29 -7.54 6.02
N MET A 66 0.23 -8.11 7.12
CA MET A 66 0.82 -9.45 7.10
C MET A 66 -0.19 -10.52 6.68
N ALA A 67 -1.43 -10.46 7.19
CA ALA A 67 -2.49 -11.37 6.81
C ALA A 67 -2.85 -11.28 5.31
N MET A 68 -2.90 -10.06 4.75
CA MET A 68 -3.13 -9.86 3.31
C MET A 68 -1.94 -10.34 2.46
N ARG A 69 -0.70 -10.09 2.88
CA ARG A 69 0.53 -10.57 2.23
C ARG A 69 0.54 -12.09 2.14
N SER A 70 0.39 -12.78 3.27
CA SER A 70 0.35 -14.25 3.31
C SER A 70 -0.84 -14.84 2.56
N GLN A 71 -1.97 -14.13 2.47
CA GLN A 71 -3.09 -14.55 1.64
C GLN A 71 -2.74 -14.51 0.14
N ALA A 72 -2.02 -13.49 -0.33
CA ALA A 72 -1.56 -13.38 -1.71
C ALA A 72 -0.56 -14.49 -2.06
N GLU A 73 0.46 -14.71 -1.22
CA GLU A 73 1.45 -15.79 -1.40
C GLU A 73 0.77 -17.17 -1.45
N ARG A 74 -0.18 -17.44 -0.54
CA ARG A 74 -0.92 -18.71 -0.48
C ARG A 74 -1.72 -19.00 -1.76
N PHE A 75 -2.16 -17.98 -2.49
CA PHE A 75 -2.86 -18.17 -3.78
C PHE A 75 -1.90 -18.24 -4.98
N GLY A 76 -0.59 -18.04 -4.80
CA GLY A 76 0.42 -18.15 -5.84
C GLY A 76 0.89 -16.82 -6.44
N ALA A 77 0.77 -15.71 -5.70
CA ALA A 77 1.43 -14.46 -6.08
C ALA A 77 2.94 -14.51 -5.76
N GLU A 78 3.77 -14.11 -6.72
CA GLU A 78 5.21 -13.93 -6.54
C GLU A 78 5.46 -12.55 -5.94
N ILE A 79 5.92 -12.48 -4.70
CA ILE A 79 6.22 -11.21 -4.03
C ILE A 79 7.72 -10.92 -4.10
N VAL A 80 8.05 -9.73 -4.57
CA VAL A 80 9.42 -9.26 -4.79
C VAL A 80 9.64 -8.00 -3.97
N THR A 81 10.53 -8.10 -2.98
CA THR A 81 10.89 -7.00 -2.06
C THR A 81 11.90 -6.05 -2.72
N GLN A 82 11.44 -5.33 -3.75
CA GLN A 82 12.20 -4.31 -4.48
C GLN A 82 11.28 -3.13 -4.83
N ASP A 83 11.87 -1.95 -5.07
CA ASP A 83 11.16 -0.74 -5.49
C ASP A 83 11.14 -0.60 -7.02
N ALA A 84 9.98 -0.24 -7.60
CA ALA A 84 9.90 0.08 -9.03
C ALA A 84 10.40 1.50 -9.29
N VAL A 85 11.46 1.64 -10.10
CA VAL A 85 12.14 2.93 -10.35
C VAL A 85 11.86 3.53 -11.73
N ASP A 86 11.48 2.71 -12.72
CA ASP A 86 11.05 3.18 -14.05
C ASP A 86 9.89 2.32 -14.58
N VAL A 87 8.95 2.94 -15.30
CA VAL A 87 7.80 2.26 -15.92
C VAL A 87 7.53 2.77 -17.33
N GLN A 88 7.42 1.84 -18.27
CA GLN A 88 7.11 2.11 -19.68
C GLN A 88 5.81 1.37 -20.02
N LEU A 89 4.71 2.14 -20.08
CA LEU A 89 3.34 1.58 -20.10
C LEU A 89 2.65 1.63 -21.47
N SER A 90 3.27 2.24 -22.47
CA SER A 90 2.80 2.23 -23.86
C SER A 90 3.14 0.91 -24.55
N GLY A 91 2.27 0.43 -25.45
CA GLY A 91 2.42 -0.88 -26.08
C GLY A 91 1.94 -2.05 -25.20
N ASP A 92 2.51 -3.25 -25.39
CA ASP A 92 1.73 -4.50 -25.29
C ASP A 92 1.87 -5.38 -24.02
N ILE A 93 3.01 -5.83 -23.48
CA ILE A 93 4.42 -5.41 -23.58
C ILE A 93 4.67 -4.03 -22.96
N LYS A 94 4.38 -3.96 -21.65
CA LYS A 94 4.87 -2.93 -20.71
C LYS A 94 6.17 -3.39 -20.07
N THR A 95 6.98 -2.44 -19.62
CA THR A 95 8.24 -2.67 -18.90
C THR A 95 8.21 -2.01 -17.52
N VAL A 96 8.75 -2.68 -16.51
CA VAL A 96 8.99 -2.15 -15.16
C VAL A 96 10.44 -2.45 -14.79
N THR A 97 11.20 -1.44 -14.40
CA THR A 97 12.58 -1.62 -13.90
C THR A 97 12.58 -1.48 -12.39
N ASP A 98 13.22 -2.41 -11.69
CA ASP A 98 13.41 -2.31 -10.23
C ASP A 98 14.76 -1.66 -9.86
N ASP A 99 14.91 -1.30 -8.58
CA ASP A 99 16.12 -0.66 -8.03
C ASP A 99 17.36 -1.57 -8.01
N ALA A 100 17.17 -2.89 -8.14
CA ALA A 100 18.25 -3.84 -8.40
C ALA A 100 18.68 -3.88 -9.89
N GLY A 101 17.99 -3.16 -10.78
CA GLY A 101 18.25 -3.10 -12.22
C GLY A 101 17.62 -4.24 -13.03
N THR A 102 16.73 -5.03 -12.44
CA THR A 102 15.98 -6.08 -13.15
C THR A 102 14.89 -5.45 -14.00
N VAL A 103 14.79 -5.91 -15.24
CA VAL A 103 13.81 -5.41 -16.22
C VAL A 103 12.68 -6.42 -16.39
N TRP A 104 11.58 -6.18 -15.71
CA TRP A 104 10.37 -6.98 -15.75
C TRP A 104 9.49 -6.57 -16.93
N LYS A 105 8.86 -7.54 -17.61
CA LYS A 105 7.95 -7.30 -18.74
C LYS A 105 6.59 -7.92 -18.48
N ALA A 106 5.51 -7.24 -18.85
CA ALA A 106 4.16 -7.77 -18.69
C ALA A 106 3.15 -7.34 -19.75
N ARG A 107 2.03 -8.07 -19.85
CA ARG A 107 0.85 -7.65 -20.64
C ARG A 107 -0.02 -6.62 -19.94
N ALA A 108 -0.05 -6.63 -18.60
CA ALA A 108 -0.73 -5.65 -17.78
C ALA A 108 0.15 -5.17 -16.62
N VAL A 109 -0.05 -3.92 -16.19
CA VAL A 109 0.55 -3.38 -14.96
C VAL A 109 -0.56 -2.74 -14.13
N ILE A 110 -0.63 -3.10 -12.84
CA ILE A 110 -1.54 -2.50 -11.86
C ILE A 110 -0.73 -1.57 -10.96
N LEU A 111 -1.04 -0.28 -11.00
CA LEU A 111 -0.42 0.73 -10.13
C LEU A 111 -1.21 0.82 -8.82
N ALA A 112 -0.61 0.33 -7.74
CA ALA A 112 -1.15 0.30 -6.38
C ALA A 112 -0.18 0.98 -5.38
N THR A 113 0.60 1.94 -5.85
CA THR A 113 1.69 2.63 -5.14
C THR A 113 1.24 3.47 -3.93
N GLY A 114 -0.06 3.73 -3.79
CA GLY A 114 -0.61 4.54 -2.71
C GLY A 114 -0.23 6.02 -2.80
N SER A 115 -0.21 6.69 -1.65
CA SER A 115 0.10 8.12 -1.53
C SER A 115 0.78 8.42 -0.20
N GLY A 116 1.85 9.21 -0.22
CA GLY A 116 2.41 9.82 1.00
C GLY A 116 1.61 11.05 1.42
N TYR A 117 1.41 11.24 2.73
CA TYR A 117 0.90 12.50 3.28
C TYR A 117 1.99 13.58 3.22
N ARG A 118 1.57 14.85 3.22
CA ARG A 118 2.48 15.99 3.24
C ARG A 118 2.76 16.39 4.68
N GLU A 119 4.01 16.26 5.11
CA GLU A 119 4.48 16.82 6.39
C GLU A 119 4.62 18.35 6.30
N LEU A 120 4.31 19.04 7.39
CA LEU A 120 4.54 20.48 7.55
C LEU A 120 6.02 20.80 7.85
N ASN A 121 6.81 19.78 8.22
CA ASN A 121 8.21 19.86 8.63
C ASN A 121 8.42 20.74 9.87
N VAL A 122 7.47 20.73 10.81
CA VAL A 122 7.52 21.54 12.03
C VAL A 122 8.12 20.76 13.22
N PRO A 123 8.76 21.44 14.19
CA PRO A 123 9.30 20.77 15.38
C PRO A 123 8.24 19.96 16.13
N ASN A 124 8.60 18.72 16.47
CA ASN A 124 7.75 17.70 17.14
C ASN A 124 6.67 17.02 16.28
N GLU A 125 6.46 17.36 15.01
CA GLU A 125 5.43 16.74 14.15
C GLU A 125 5.49 15.20 14.19
N LYS A 126 6.65 14.62 13.85
CA LYS A 126 6.86 13.17 13.90
C LYS A 126 6.80 12.58 15.32
N ARG A 127 7.21 13.33 16.34
CA ARG A 127 7.21 12.90 17.76
C ARG A 127 5.78 12.81 18.32
N LEU A 128 4.84 13.54 17.74
CA LEU A 128 3.43 13.59 18.16
C LEU A 128 2.49 12.80 17.23
N SER A 129 3.03 12.14 16.20
CA SER A 129 2.31 11.17 15.35
C SER A 129 1.59 10.13 16.22
N GLY A 130 0.28 9.97 16.05
CA GLY A 130 -0.55 9.07 16.86
C GLY A 130 -0.77 9.52 18.32
N HIS A 131 -0.23 10.68 18.71
CA HIS A 131 -0.31 11.24 20.06
C HIS A 131 -0.83 12.69 20.05
N GLY A 132 -1.68 13.03 19.08
CA GLY A 132 -2.27 14.37 18.89
C GLY A 132 -1.98 15.00 17.52
N VAL A 133 -1.04 14.45 16.76
CA VAL A 133 -0.89 14.74 15.31
C VAL A 133 -1.39 13.55 14.51
N SER A 134 -2.25 13.84 13.53
CA SER A 134 -2.86 12.87 12.62
C SER A 134 -2.97 13.47 11.21
N TRP A 135 -2.97 12.59 10.21
CA TRP A 135 -3.24 12.91 8.80
C TRP A 135 -4.53 12.26 8.27
N CYS A 136 -5.35 11.66 9.14
CA CYS A 136 -6.59 10.98 8.78
C CYS A 136 -7.72 11.24 9.78
N ALA A 137 -8.54 12.26 9.52
CA ALA A 137 -9.67 12.62 10.40
C ALA A 137 -10.74 11.50 10.51
N THR A 138 -10.93 10.71 9.45
CA THR A 138 -11.84 9.54 9.45
C THR A 138 -11.28 8.33 10.20
N CYS A 139 -9.98 8.28 10.45
CA CYS A 139 -9.34 7.26 11.27
C CYS A 139 -9.44 7.66 12.75
N ASP A 140 -8.94 8.86 13.10
CA ASP A 140 -8.64 9.20 14.49
C ASP A 140 -9.67 10.14 15.15
N GLY A 141 -10.61 10.71 14.38
CA GLY A 141 -11.51 11.76 14.85
C GLY A 141 -12.41 11.37 16.02
N PHE A 142 -12.70 10.08 16.19
CA PHE A 142 -13.54 9.59 17.28
C PHE A 142 -12.84 9.65 18.65
N PHE A 143 -11.50 9.51 18.70
CA PHE A 143 -10.72 9.64 19.93
C PHE A 143 -10.83 11.05 20.54
N PHE A 144 -11.09 12.07 19.72
CA PHE A 144 -11.15 13.48 20.13
C PHE A 144 -12.58 13.98 20.42
N LYS A 145 -13.53 13.06 20.69
CA LYS A 145 -14.92 13.42 21.01
C LYS A 145 -15.00 14.37 22.22
N GLY A 146 -15.54 15.57 21.99
CA GLY A 146 -15.67 16.61 23.02
C GLY A 146 -14.37 17.38 23.32
N GLN A 147 -13.29 17.13 22.58
CA GLN A 147 -12.04 17.90 22.66
C GLN A 147 -12.02 19.03 21.64
N HIS A 148 -11.13 20.01 21.85
CA HIS A 148 -10.81 21.02 20.84
C HIS A 148 -9.74 20.47 19.89
N ILE A 149 -9.99 20.57 18.58
CA ILE A 149 -9.07 20.16 17.51
C ILE A 149 -8.80 21.32 16.54
N ALA A 150 -7.70 21.23 15.80
CA ALA A 150 -7.37 22.13 14.70
C ALA A 150 -7.14 21.32 13.43
N VAL A 151 -7.62 21.82 12.29
CA VAL A 151 -7.36 21.27 10.95
C VAL A 151 -6.42 22.22 10.22
N VAL A 152 -5.39 21.69 9.56
CA VAL A 152 -4.40 22.48 8.81
C VAL A 152 -4.54 22.18 7.32
N GLY A 153 -5.25 23.06 6.61
CA GLY A 153 -5.49 22.97 5.18
C GLY A 153 -6.41 24.09 4.69
N GLY A 154 -6.74 24.05 3.39
CA GLY A 154 -7.57 25.09 2.74
C GLY A 154 -8.05 24.70 1.34
N GLY A 155 -8.23 23.40 1.10
CA GLY A 155 -8.85 22.82 -0.10
C GLY A 155 -9.76 21.67 0.32
N ASP A 156 -10.43 20.99 -0.62
CA ASP A 156 -11.58 20.11 -0.34
C ASP A 156 -11.36 18.96 0.67
N SER A 157 -10.11 18.61 1.00
CA SER A 157 -9.78 17.59 2.02
C SER A 157 -9.73 18.10 3.46
N ALA A 158 -9.86 19.42 3.69
CA ALA A 158 -9.71 20.09 4.98
C ALA A 158 -11.01 20.77 5.44
#